data_AF-A0A9D6KRQ2-F1
#
_entry.id   AF-A0A9D6KRQ2-F1
#
_cell.length_a   1.000
_cell.length_b   1.000
_cell.length_c   1.000
_cell.angle_alpha   90.00
_cell.angle_beta   90.00
_cell.angle_gamma   90.00
#
_symmetry.space_group_name_H-M   'P 1'
#
loop_
_entity.id
_entity.type
_entity.pdbx_description
1 polymer ?
#
loop_
_entity_poly.entity_id
_entity_poly.type
_entity_poly.pdbx_seq_one_letter_code
_entity_poly.pdbx_strand_id
1 'polypeptide(L)'
;MKHTKVLLASLLVASGFAAQAAHATSGWTGTADYTQALAGTGTVGTFDTYDAAPGVVLLQSTGTTGSGSSQVSTFNGFYQSYVTNHLLAGNVVPSLGLNSTYELTAVASFAESVTAAGAISVTGGNFSIYVDNTTNHNFGADSGFTDGVSILSGNIISGSGVASPSFSFGATDITIQVTSFNAAVYNPATIVGGGGEYSRCA
;
A
#
# COMPACT_ATOMS: atom_id res chain seq x y z
N MET A 1 -1.57 33.85 -11.40
CA MET A 1 -2.27 32.86 -10.55
C MET A 1 -1.66 31.49 -10.86
N LYS A 2 -0.99 30.84 -9.90
CA LYS A 2 -0.37 29.52 -10.12
C LYS A 2 -1.49 28.47 -10.09
N HIS A 3 -1.74 27.81 -11.22
CA HIS A 3 -2.69 26.71 -11.29
C HIS A 3 -2.05 25.46 -10.65
N THR A 4 -2.50 25.09 -9.46
CA THR A 4 -2.21 23.79 -8.85
C THR A 4 -2.90 22.72 -9.68
N LYS A 5 -2.15 22.00 -10.52
CA LYS A 5 -2.66 20.87 -11.29
C LYS A 5 -2.73 19.65 -10.37
N VAL A 6 -3.93 19.28 -9.94
CA VAL A 6 -4.19 18.01 -9.27
C VAL A 6 -4.38 16.97 -10.36
N LEU A 7 -3.52 15.96 -10.41
CA LEU A 7 -3.66 14.82 -11.32
C LEU A 7 -4.43 13.73 -10.56
N LEU A 8 -5.72 13.60 -10.85
CA LEU A 8 -6.54 12.47 -10.40
C LEU A 8 -6.45 11.39 -11.48
N ALA A 9 -6.07 10.18 -11.09
CA ALA A 9 -5.88 9.09 -12.04
C ALA A 9 -6.69 7.86 -11.65
N SER A 10 -7.42 7.33 -12.62
CA SER A 10 -8.30 6.16 -12.49
C SER A 10 -7.76 5.01 -13.35
N LEU A 11 -7.56 3.84 -12.74
CA LEU A 11 -6.87 2.69 -13.32
C LEU A 11 -7.68 1.96 -14.41
N LEU A 12 -7.08 1.74 -15.58
CA LEU A 12 -7.49 0.72 -16.55
C LEU A 12 -6.30 -0.21 -16.83
N VAL A 13 -6.48 -1.50 -16.56
CA VAL A 13 -5.43 -2.53 -16.57
C VAL A 13 -4.91 -2.79 -17.99
N ALA A 14 -3.62 -2.57 -18.22
CA ALA A 14 -2.88 -3.24 -19.28
C ALA A 14 -2.10 -4.41 -18.65
N SER A 15 -2.68 -5.61 -18.75
CA SER A 15 -2.06 -6.88 -18.41
C SER A 15 -0.78 -7.06 -19.24
N GLY A 16 0.40 -6.99 -18.60
CA GLY A 16 1.65 -7.17 -19.36
C GLY A 16 2.97 -7.11 -18.59
N PHE A 17 3.00 -6.65 -17.34
CA PHE A 17 4.21 -6.74 -16.51
C PHE A 17 3.91 -7.64 -15.32
N ALA A 18 4.40 -8.88 -15.41
CA ALA A 18 4.59 -9.70 -14.23
C ALA A 18 5.59 -8.95 -13.33
N ALA A 19 5.08 -8.22 -12.34
CA ALA A 19 5.87 -7.79 -11.21
C ALA A 19 6.49 -9.05 -10.61
N GLN A 20 7.81 -9.19 -10.77
CA GLN A 20 8.55 -10.16 -9.97
C GLN A 20 8.45 -9.67 -8.54
N ALA A 21 7.66 -10.38 -7.74
CA ALA A 21 7.51 -10.14 -6.31
C ALA A 21 8.90 -9.89 -5.71
N ALA A 22 9.17 -8.65 -5.33
CA ALA A 22 10.41 -8.29 -4.68
C ALA A 22 10.36 -8.87 -3.26
N HIS A 23 11.14 -9.93 -3.04
CA HIS A 23 11.20 -10.68 -1.79
C HIS A 23 11.31 -9.77 -0.55
N ALA A 24 10.30 -9.81 0.33
CA ALA A 24 10.36 -9.19 1.64
C ALA A 24 11.47 -9.84 2.50
N THR A 25 12.50 -9.06 2.86
CA THR A 25 13.63 -9.49 3.70
C THR A 25 13.29 -9.54 5.20
N SER A 26 12.04 -9.85 5.54
CA SER A 26 11.59 -10.17 6.90
C SER A 26 10.24 -10.88 6.80
N GLY A 27 10.28 -12.18 6.48
CA GLY A 27 9.10 -13.02 6.31
C GLY A 27 8.46 -13.36 7.65
N TRP A 28 7.64 -12.46 8.18
CA TRP A 28 6.71 -12.85 9.24
C TRP A 28 5.76 -13.89 8.65
N THR A 29 5.58 -14.99 9.36
CA THR A 29 4.62 -16.03 9.02
C THR A 29 3.84 -16.35 10.27
N GLY A 30 2.51 -16.23 10.20
CA GLY A 30 1.66 -16.41 11.36
C GLY A 30 0.19 -16.43 11.02
N THR A 31 -0.64 -16.50 12.05
CA THR A 31 -2.11 -16.45 11.97
C THR A 31 -2.61 -15.08 12.39
N ALA A 32 -3.85 -14.74 11.99
CA ALA A 32 -4.54 -13.55 12.47
C ALA A 32 -5.93 -13.88 13.03
N ASP A 33 -6.25 -13.34 14.20
CA ASP A 33 -7.61 -13.30 14.76
C ASP A 33 -8.08 -11.86 14.85
N TYR A 34 -8.79 -11.39 13.82
CA TYR A 34 -9.28 -10.02 13.76
C TYR A 34 -10.37 -9.74 14.79
N THR A 35 -11.01 -10.78 15.33
CA THR A 35 -12.06 -10.62 16.35
C THR A 35 -11.52 -10.03 17.64
N GLN A 36 -10.21 -10.14 17.86
CA GLN A 36 -9.49 -9.52 18.98
C GLN A 36 -9.36 -7.99 18.83
N ALA A 37 -9.50 -7.46 17.62
CA ALA A 37 -9.54 -6.01 17.36
C ALA A 37 -10.96 -5.49 17.25
N LEU A 38 -11.84 -6.22 16.57
CA LEU A 38 -13.20 -5.78 16.30
C LEU A 38 -14.17 -6.96 16.21
N ALA A 39 -15.28 -6.91 16.95
CA ALA A 39 -16.29 -7.96 16.88
C ALA A 39 -16.97 -8.01 15.50
N GLY A 40 -17.32 -9.21 15.03
CA GLY A 40 -17.98 -9.42 13.72
C GLY A 40 -17.02 -9.64 12.56
N THR A 41 -15.71 -9.69 12.80
CA THR A 41 -14.68 -9.99 11.80
C THR A 41 -14.30 -11.48 11.80
N GLY A 42 -13.31 -11.87 10.99
CA GLY A 42 -12.88 -13.26 10.82
C GLY A 42 -11.54 -13.63 11.47
N THR A 43 -11.18 -14.89 11.33
CA THR A 43 -9.84 -15.41 11.60
C THR A 43 -9.22 -15.94 10.30
N VAL A 44 -7.90 -15.95 10.27
CA VAL A 44 -7.09 -16.41 9.14
C VAL A 44 -6.03 -17.39 9.63
N GLY A 45 -5.89 -18.48 8.88
CA GLY A 45 -4.81 -19.46 9.07
C GLY A 45 -3.43 -18.87 8.79
N THR A 46 -2.42 -19.72 8.65
CA THR A 46 -1.05 -19.25 8.45
C THR A 46 -0.91 -18.50 7.12
N PHE A 47 -0.38 -17.28 7.15
CA PHE A 47 -0.08 -16.44 5.99
C PHE A 47 1.21 -15.63 6.23
N ASP A 48 1.78 -15.09 5.14
CA ASP A 48 2.97 -14.24 5.17
C ASP A 48 2.78 -12.91 4.42
N THR A 49 1.71 -12.78 3.64
CA THR A 49 1.50 -11.65 2.74
C THR A 49 0.03 -11.20 2.73
N TYR A 50 -0.19 -9.89 2.72
CA TYR A 50 -1.46 -9.28 2.33
C TYR A 50 -1.46 -9.02 0.82
N ASP A 51 -2.39 -9.63 0.11
CA ASP A 51 -2.64 -9.35 -1.30
C ASP A 51 -3.70 -8.26 -1.40
N ALA A 52 -3.32 -7.10 -1.94
CA ALA A 52 -4.19 -5.95 -2.05
C ALA A 52 -4.81 -5.87 -3.45
N ALA A 53 -6.06 -5.41 -3.50
CA ALA A 53 -6.66 -4.96 -4.74
C ALA A 53 -5.82 -3.83 -5.38
N PRO A 54 -6.03 -3.55 -6.67
CA PRO A 54 -5.53 -2.31 -7.24
C PRO A 54 -6.05 -1.10 -6.44
N GLY A 55 -5.11 -0.28 -5.96
CA GLY A 55 -5.41 0.92 -5.19
C GLY A 55 -5.45 2.20 -6.02
N VAL A 56 -5.59 3.32 -5.32
CA VAL A 56 -5.45 4.67 -5.88
C VAL A 56 -4.24 5.35 -5.27
N VAL A 57 -3.45 6.03 -6.11
CA VAL A 57 -2.33 6.87 -5.70
C VAL A 57 -2.58 8.30 -6.13
N LEU A 58 -2.53 9.23 -5.18
CA LEU A 58 -2.52 10.66 -5.45
C LEU A 58 -1.10 11.21 -5.23
N LEU A 59 -0.57 11.91 -6.23
CA LEU A 59 0.72 12.60 -6.13
C LEU A 59 0.52 14.11 -6.14
N GLN A 60 1.00 14.76 -5.08
CA GLN A 60 1.07 16.22 -4.98
C GLN A 60 2.52 16.66 -5.21
N SER A 61 2.77 17.37 -6.31
CA SER A 61 4.10 17.93 -6.58
C SER A 61 4.50 18.93 -5.50
N THR A 62 5.70 18.73 -4.95
CA THR A 62 6.32 19.62 -3.95
C THR A 62 7.42 20.49 -4.56
N GLY A 63 7.95 20.11 -5.71
CA GLY A 63 8.95 20.89 -6.43
C GLY A 63 9.62 20.15 -7.57
N THR A 64 10.47 20.88 -8.29
CA THR A 64 11.35 20.35 -9.32
C THR A 64 12.69 21.05 -9.21
N THR A 65 13.78 20.29 -9.28
CA THR A 65 15.15 20.80 -9.33
C THR A 65 15.84 20.32 -10.61
N GLY A 66 16.88 21.04 -11.04
CA GLY A 66 17.59 20.73 -12.29
C GLY A 66 16.79 21.01 -13.55
N SER A 67 17.33 20.58 -14.69
CA SER A 67 16.73 20.75 -16.02
C SER A 67 17.21 19.67 -16.98
N GLY A 68 16.43 19.38 -18.02
CA GLY A 68 16.77 18.36 -19.01
C GLY A 68 17.01 16.99 -18.36
N SER A 69 18.09 16.31 -18.74
CA SER A 69 18.43 14.97 -18.22
C SER A 69 18.78 14.93 -16.74
N SER A 70 19.03 16.08 -16.10
CA SER A 70 19.31 16.20 -14.67
C SER A 70 18.10 16.66 -13.85
N GLN A 71 16.91 16.74 -14.46
CA GLN A 71 15.70 17.13 -13.75
C GLN A 71 15.31 16.07 -12.71
N VAL A 72 14.89 16.52 -11.53
CA VAL A 72 14.29 15.70 -10.48
C VAL A 72 13.02 16.39 -9.99
N SER A 73 11.89 15.68 -10.03
CA SER A 73 10.60 16.15 -9.49
C SER A 73 10.30 15.44 -8.18
N THR A 74 9.82 16.18 -7.19
CA THR A 74 9.49 15.64 -5.85
C THR A 74 7.99 15.70 -5.60
N PHE A 75 7.48 14.71 -4.87
CA PHE A 75 6.06 14.55 -4.60
C PHE A 75 5.81 14.08 -3.16
N ASN A 76 4.69 14.55 -2.59
CA ASN A 76 4.01 13.86 -1.51
C ASN A 76 2.98 12.93 -2.15
N GLY A 77 3.04 11.65 -1.82
CA GLY A 77 2.13 10.63 -2.28
C GLY A 77 1.17 10.17 -1.19
N PHE A 78 -0.04 9.83 -1.60
CA PHE A 78 -1.07 9.22 -0.77
C PHE A 78 -1.58 7.98 -1.50
N TYR A 79 -1.69 6.88 -0.78
CA TYR A 79 -2.15 5.60 -1.30
C TYR A 79 -3.31 5.08 -0.45
N GLN A 80 -4.29 4.47 -1.11
CA GLN A 80 -5.35 3.70 -0.47
C GLN A 80 -5.71 2.48 -1.31
N SER A 81 -5.98 1.36 -0.63
CA SER A 81 -6.52 0.14 -1.20
C SER A 81 -7.18 -0.71 -0.11
N TYR A 82 -7.58 -1.93 -0.46
CA TYR A 82 -8.11 -2.94 0.44
C TYR A 82 -7.51 -4.31 0.13
N VAL A 83 -7.44 -5.17 1.14
CA VAL A 83 -6.89 -6.53 1.03
C VAL A 83 -7.94 -7.44 0.39
N THR A 84 -7.57 -8.11 -0.69
CA THR A 84 -8.40 -9.12 -1.35
C THR A 84 -8.14 -10.52 -0.81
N ASN A 85 -6.89 -10.83 -0.49
CA ASN A 85 -6.51 -12.16 0.00
C ASN A 85 -5.39 -12.10 1.04
N HIS A 86 -5.28 -13.17 1.81
CA HIS A 86 -4.08 -13.52 2.54
C HIS A 86 -3.33 -14.57 1.73
N LEU A 87 -2.01 -14.48 1.63
CA LEU A 87 -1.21 -15.46 0.91
C LEU A 87 -0.21 -16.15 1.85
N LEU A 88 0.07 -17.42 1.56
CA LEU A 88 1.18 -18.17 2.12
C LEU A 88 2.04 -18.70 0.97
N ALA A 89 3.28 -18.22 0.86
CA ALA A 89 4.17 -18.54 -0.25
C ALA A 89 3.48 -18.37 -1.63
N GLY A 90 2.69 -17.29 -1.78
CA GLY A 90 1.95 -16.96 -3.00
C GLY A 90 0.63 -17.72 -3.21
N ASN A 91 0.24 -18.62 -2.30
CA ASN A 91 -1.04 -19.34 -2.40
C ASN A 91 -2.11 -18.68 -1.52
N VAL A 92 -3.33 -18.54 -2.04
CA VAL A 92 -4.45 -17.96 -1.30
C VAL A 92 -4.79 -18.80 -0.07
N VAL A 93 -4.83 -18.13 1.08
CA VAL A 93 -5.29 -18.64 2.37
C VAL A 93 -6.73 -18.18 2.57
N PRO A 94 -7.70 -19.08 2.75
CA PRO A 94 -9.09 -18.70 2.95
C PRO A 94 -9.28 -17.79 4.17
N SER A 95 -10.05 -16.72 3.96
CA SER A 95 -10.42 -15.76 4.99
C SER A 95 -11.94 -15.55 4.96
N LEU A 96 -12.65 -16.28 5.83
CA LEU A 96 -14.11 -16.25 5.84
C LEU A 96 -14.62 -14.86 6.25
N GLY A 97 -15.42 -14.23 5.40
CA GLY A 97 -16.02 -12.92 5.66
C GLY A 97 -15.23 -11.72 5.14
N LEU A 98 -13.99 -11.90 4.66
CA LEU A 98 -13.21 -10.81 4.09
C LEU A 98 -13.91 -10.21 2.86
N ASN A 99 -14.02 -8.89 2.81
CA ASN A 99 -14.75 -8.09 1.83
C ASN A 99 -16.25 -8.42 1.71
N SER A 100 -16.85 -8.97 2.77
CA SER A 100 -18.30 -9.25 2.82
C SER A 100 -18.94 -8.95 4.18
N THR A 101 -18.33 -9.45 5.27
CA THR A 101 -18.76 -9.15 6.65
C THR A 101 -17.76 -8.26 7.38
N TYR A 102 -16.55 -8.15 6.86
CA TYR A 102 -15.52 -7.22 7.31
C TYR A 102 -14.56 -6.93 6.17
N GLU A 103 -13.75 -5.91 6.29
CA GLU A 103 -12.70 -5.57 5.33
C GLU A 103 -11.40 -5.19 6.03
N LEU A 104 -10.31 -5.27 5.26
CA LEU A 104 -9.03 -4.74 5.66
C LEU A 104 -8.62 -3.70 4.64
N THR A 105 -8.38 -2.47 5.08
CA THR A 105 -7.96 -1.37 4.21
C THR A 105 -6.51 -1.03 4.49
N ALA A 106 -5.78 -0.68 3.43
CA ALA A 106 -4.39 -0.28 3.50
C ALA A 106 -4.27 1.16 3.01
N VAL A 107 -3.68 2.03 3.85
CA VAL A 107 -3.39 3.40 3.48
C VAL A 107 -1.92 3.71 3.72
N ALA A 108 -1.37 4.61 2.91
CA ALA A 108 -0.01 5.10 3.12
C ALA A 108 0.11 6.55 2.70
N SER A 109 1.05 7.25 3.32
CA SER A 109 1.54 8.55 2.85
C SER A 109 3.06 8.48 2.74
N PHE A 110 3.62 9.01 1.66
CA PHE A 110 5.04 8.88 1.37
C PHE A 110 5.61 10.11 0.68
N ALA A 111 6.92 10.26 0.75
CA ALA A 111 7.66 11.23 -0.05
C ALA A 111 8.44 10.48 -1.12
N GLU A 112 8.26 10.88 -2.38
CA GLU A 112 9.02 10.34 -3.50
C GLU A 112 9.70 11.42 -4.33
N SER A 113 10.75 11.02 -5.03
CA SER A 113 11.39 11.80 -6.08
C SER A 113 11.46 10.97 -7.35
N VAL A 114 11.36 11.64 -8.50
CA VAL A 114 11.43 11.00 -9.81
C VAL A 114 12.37 11.78 -10.70
N THR A 115 13.35 11.08 -11.26
CA THR A 115 14.33 11.66 -12.20
C THR A 115 13.72 11.84 -13.60
N ALA A 116 14.37 12.64 -14.45
CA ALA A 116 14.00 12.79 -15.86
C ALA A 116 13.95 11.45 -16.63
N ALA A 117 14.77 10.48 -16.22
CA ALA A 117 14.81 9.13 -16.79
C ALA A 117 13.70 8.21 -16.24
N GLY A 118 12.87 8.69 -15.31
CA GLY A 118 11.78 7.94 -14.71
C GLY A 118 12.17 7.11 -13.49
N ALA A 119 13.42 7.15 -13.02
CA ALA A 119 13.79 6.45 -11.79
C ALA A 119 13.11 7.10 -10.57
N ILE A 120 12.43 6.29 -9.77
CA ILE A 120 11.70 6.69 -8.56
C ILE A 120 12.55 6.34 -7.34
N SER A 121 12.59 7.24 -6.35
CA SER A 121 13.12 6.98 -5.02
C SER A 121 12.13 7.44 -3.97
N VAL A 122 11.69 6.52 -3.11
CA VAL A 122 10.86 6.80 -1.93
C VAL A 122 11.79 6.96 -0.73
N THR A 123 11.69 8.10 -0.04
CA THR A 123 12.64 8.47 1.01
C THR A 123 12.06 8.38 2.41
N GLY A 124 10.75 8.20 2.53
CA GLY A 124 10.08 8.18 3.81
C GLY A 124 8.57 8.12 3.66
N GLY A 125 7.89 7.81 4.76
CA GLY A 125 6.44 7.76 4.81
C GLY A 125 5.93 6.97 5.99
N ASN A 126 4.61 6.81 6.05
CA ASN A 126 3.93 5.92 6.97
C ASN A 126 2.93 5.05 6.20
N PHE A 127 2.58 3.93 6.79
CA PHE A 127 1.48 3.10 6.33
C PHE A 127 0.66 2.61 7.52
N SER A 128 -0.59 2.22 7.26
CA SER A 128 -1.47 1.58 8.22
C SER A 128 -2.41 0.60 7.54
N ILE A 129 -2.73 -0.48 8.25
CA ILE A 129 -3.81 -1.41 7.91
C ILE A 129 -4.89 -1.28 8.98
N TYR A 130 -6.13 -1.09 8.52
CA TYR A 130 -7.32 -1.02 9.38
C TYR A 130 -8.18 -2.25 9.16
N VAL A 131 -8.89 -2.68 10.21
CA VAL A 131 -9.98 -3.65 10.12
C VAL A 131 -11.30 -2.96 10.40
N ASP A 132 -12.28 -3.17 9.52
CA ASP A 132 -13.64 -2.64 9.64
C ASP A 132 -14.65 -3.78 9.50
N ASN A 133 -15.68 -3.83 10.36
CA ASN A 133 -16.76 -4.81 10.29
C ASN A 133 -17.94 -4.34 9.43
N THR A 134 -17.76 -3.24 8.70
CA THR A 134 -18.60 -2.76 7.62
C THR A 134 -17.76 -2.73 6.35
N THR A 135 -18.23 -3.38 5.29
CA THR A 135 -17.54 -3.34 3.99
C THR A 135 -18.01 -2.08 3.25
N ASN A 136 -17.25 -0.99 3.39
CA ASN A 136 -17.70 0.34 2.97
C ASN A 136 -16.63 1.15 2.21
N HIS A 137 -15.42 0.61 2.00
CA HIS A 137 -14.37 1.28 1.22
C HIS A 137 -14.90 1.78 -0.13
N ASN A 138 -14.63 3.05 -0.44
CA ASN A 138 -15.15 3.68 -1.65
C ASN A 138 -14.17 4.70 -2.22
N PHE A 139 -13.53 4.34 -3.34
CA PHE A 139 -12.61 5.24 -4.04
C PHE A 139 -13.28 6.49 -4.61
N GLY A 140 -14.54 6.39 -5.06
CA GLY A 140 -15.26 7.52 -5.68
C GLY A 140 -15.69 8.58 -4.68
N ALA A 141 -15.99 8.16 -3.44
CA ALA A 141 -16.35 9.05 -2.34
C ALA A 141 -15.15 9.42 -1.44
N ASP A 142 -13.99 8.80 -1.66
CA ASP A 142 -12.80 8.91 -0.80
C ASP A 142 -13.12 8.64 0.68
N SER A 143 -13.80 7.52 0.94
CA SER A 143 -14.31 7.16 2.27
C SER A 143 -14.12 5.66 2.56
N GLY A 144 -14.22 5.28 3.84
CA GLY A 144 -14.20 3.87 4.24
C GLY A 144 -12.82 3.23 4.33
N PHE A 145 -11.74 4.01 4.26
CA PHE A 145 -10.37 3.48 4.30
C PHE A 145 -9.71 3.56 5.68
N THR A 146 -10.23 4.38 6.59
CA THR A 146 -9.60 4.70 7.89
C THR A 146 -10.59 4.79 9.07
N ASP A 147 -11.83 4.35 8.87
CA ASP A 147 -12.93 4.36 9.85
C ASP A 147 -12.99 3.08 10.71
N GLY A 148 -12.22 2.06 10.35
CA GLY A 148 -11.98 0.88 11.17
C GLY A 148 -10.94 1.07 12.29
N VAL A 149 -10.54 -0.06 12.89
CA VAL A 149 -9.50 -0.14 13.92
C VAL A 149 -8.14 -0.40 13.28
N SER A 150 -7.15 0.46 13.52
CA SER A 150 -5.77 0.22 13.06
C SER A 150 -5.16 -1.00 13.78
N ILE A 151 -4.70 -1.98 13.02
CA ILE A 151 -4.14 -3.24 13.54
C ILE A 151 -2.66 -3.42 13.24
N LEU A 152 -2.13 -2.72 12.24
CA LEU A 152 -0.73 -2.75 11.83
C LEU A 152 -0.35 -1.39 11.27
N SER A 153 0.77 -0.83 11.72
CA SER A 153 1.26 0.46 11.24
C SER A 153 2.78 0.54 11.33
N GLY A 154 3.33 1.46 10.55
CA GLY A 154 4.78 1.61 10.51
C GLY A 154 5.26 2.72 9.60
N ASN A 155 6.56 2.73 9.40
CA ASN A 155 7.26 3.68 8.56
C ASN A 155 7.63 3.03 7.24
N ILE A 156 7.52 3.79 6.16
CA ILE A 156 8.20 3.50 4.90
C ILE A 156 9.61 4.04 5.04
N ILE A 157 10.62 3.18 4.97
CA ILE A 157 12.01 3.56 5.24
C ILE A 157 12.83 3.74 3.97
N SER A 158 12.40 3.13 2.86
CA SER A 158 13.00 3.28 1.55
C SER A 158 12.05 2.77 0.47
N GLY A 159 12.35 3.07 -0.78
CA GLY A 159 11.74 2.43 -1.92
C GLY A 159 12.37 2.86 -3.23
N SER A 160 12.16 2.06 -4.27
CA SER A 160 12.67 2.29 -5.61
C SER A 160 11.65 1.87 -6.64
N GLY A 161 11.68 2.51 -7.80
CA GLY A 161 10.74 2.18 -8.85
C GLY A 161 11.11 2.81 -10.18
N VAL A 162 10.23 2.58 -11.15
CA VAL A 162 10.33 3.16 -12.49
C VAL A 162 8.99 3.77 -12.90
N ALA A 163 9.05 4.96 -13.50
CA ALA A 163 7.93 5.63 -14.12
C ALA A 163 8.19 5.86 -15.60
N SER A 164 7.13 5.81 -16.39
CA SER A 164 7.15 6.35 -17.75
C SER A 164 7.49 7.85 -17.73
N PRO A 165 8.16 8.39 -18.77
CA PRO A 165 8.54 9.81 -18.84
C PRO A 165 7.36 10.80 -18.75
N SER A 166 6.15 10.35 -19.11
CA SER A 166 4.89 11.09 -19.01
C SER A 166 4.22 10.97 -17.64
N PHE A 167 4.80 10.19 -16.71
CA PHE A 167 4.18 9.79 -15.45
C PHE A 167 2.84 9.08 -15.60
N SER A 168 2.53 8.57 -16.80
CA SER A 168 1.28 7.88 -17.10
C SER A 168 1.23 6.46 -16.54
N PHE A 169 2.38 5.91 -16.19
CA PHE A 169 2.54 4.67 -15.46
C PHE A 169 3.77 4.76 -14.56
N GLY A 170 3.74 4.06 -13.43
CA GLY A 170 4.93 3.70 -12.66
C GLY A 170 4.67 2.55 -11.70
N ALA A 171 5.72 1.82 -11.35
CA ALA A 171 5.71 0.76 -10.35
C ALA A 171 6.79 1.06 -9.31
N THR A 172 6.50 0.80 -8.04
CA THR A 172 7.40 1.12 -6.93
C THR A 172 7.33 0.04 -5.86
N ASP A 173 8.51 -0.43 -5.48
CA ASP A 173 8.71 -1.31 -4.34
C ASP A 173 9.16 -0.47 -3.16
N ILE A 174 8.58 -0.73 -1.99
CA ILE A 174 8.89 -0.05 -0.73
C ILE A 174 9.36 -1.05 0.31
N THR A 175 10.25 -0.60 1.18
CA THR A 175 10.62 -1.30 2.40
C THR A 175 9.93 -0.62 3.57
N ILE A 176 9.29 -1.42 4.41
CA ILE A 176 8.56 -0.95 5.58
C ILE A 176 9.17 -1.49 6.87
N GLN A 177 9.13 -0.66 7.90
CA GLN A 177 9.42 -1.01 9.27
C GLN A 177 8.12 -0.93 10.06
N VAL A 178 7.73 -2.03 10.71
CA VAL A 178 6.54 -2.05 11.58
C VAL A 178 6.94 -1.43 12.92
N THR A 179 6.19 -0.43 13.36
CA THR A 179 6.40 0.24 14.66
C THR A 179 5.29 -0.04 15.65
N SER A 180 4.10 -0.44 15.18
CA SER A 180 2.99 -0.84 16.04
C SER A 180 2.12 -1.88 15.36
N PHE A 181 1.67 -2.87 16.14
CA PHE A 181 0.66 -3.84 15.73
C PHE A 181 -0.14 -4.31 16.94
N ASN A 182 -1.36 -4.80 16.71
CA ASN A 182 -2.17 -5.41 17.75
C ASN A 182 -1.69 -6.85 18.04
N ALA A 183 -0.96 -7.04 19.14
CA ALA A 183 -0.41 -8.35 19.52
C ALA A 183 -1.47 -9.42 19.85
N ALA A 184 -2.72 -9.04 20.12
CA ALA A 184 -3.81 -10.01 20.28
C ALA A 184 -4.31 -10.53 18.93
N VAL A 185 -4.21 -9.73 17.86
CA VAL A 185 -4.60 -10.15 16.51
C VAL A 185 -3.58 -11.12 15.92
N TYR A 186 -2.29 -10.90 16.13
CA TYR A 186 -1.22 -11.63 15.42
C TYR A 186 -0.53 -12.68 16.28
N ASN A 187 -0.38 -13.90 15.74
CA ASN A 187 0.38 -14.96 16.37
C ASN A 187 1.35 -15.64 15.36
N PRO A 188 2.68 -15.57 15.55
CA PRO A 188 3.37 -14.94 16.67
C PRO A 188 3.30 -13.41 16.63
N ALA A 189 3.29 -12.79 17.80
CA ALA A 189 3.31 -11.33 17.97
C ALA A 189 4.72 -10.75 17.76
N THR A 190 5.29 -10.96 16.57
CA THR A 190 6.69 -10.64 16.26
C THR A 190 6.87 -9.95 14.90
N ILE A 191 5.87 -9.20 14.43
CA ILE A 191 5.95 -8.47 13.16
C ILE A 191 6.89 -7.26 13.34
N VAL A 192 7.98 -7.21 12.58
CA VAL A 192 9.01 -6.15 12.69
C VAL A 192 9.18 -5.31 11.42
N GLY A 193 8.75 -5.81 10.26
CA GLY A 193 8.92 -5.15 8.97
C GLY A 193 8.47 -6.02 7.81
N GLY A 194 8.67 -5.53 6.60
CA GLY A 194 8.23 -6.18 5.37
C GLY A 194 8.54 -5.35 4.12
N GLY A 195 7.99 -5.78 3.00
CA GLY A 195 7.96 -5.02 1.76
C GLY A 195 6.53 -4.64 1.38
N GLY A 196 6.40 -3.78 0.38
CA GLY A 196 5.13 -3.48 -0.27
C GLY A 196 5.38 -3.05 -1.71
N GLU A 197 4.38 -3.22 -2.56
CA GLU A 197 4.44 -2.81 -3.96
C GLU A 197 3.21 -1.96 -4.26
N TYR A 198 3.40 -0.87 -4.99
CA TYR A 198 2.28 -0.13 -5.55
C TYR A 198 2.59 0.29 -6.99
N SER A 199 1.52 0.42 -7.78
CA SER A 199 1.61 0.95 -9.13
C SER A 199 0.67 2.14 -9.27
N ARG A 200 1.02 3.03 -10.18
CA ARG A 200 0.23 4.19 -10.59
C ARG A 200 0.00 4.11 -12.10
N CYS A 201 -1.20 4.42 -12.53
CA CYS A 201 -1.53 4.78 -13.90
C CYS A 201 -2.15 6.18 -13.88
N ALA A 202 -1.92 7.03 -14.88
CA ALA A 202 -2.61 8.31 -15.07
C ALA A 202 -3.97 8.13 -15.75
#